data_AF-A0A355A1B3-F1
#
_entry.id   AF-A0A355A1B3-F1
#
_cell.length_a   1.000
_cell.length_b   1.000
_cell.length_c   1.000
_cell.angle_alpha   90.00
_cell.angle_beta   90.00
_cell.angle_gamma   90.00
#
_symmetry.space_group_name_H-M   'P 1'
#
loop_
_entity.id
_entity.type
_entity.pdbx_description
1 polymer ?
#
loop_
_entity_poly.entity_id
_entity_poly.type
_entity_poly.pdbx_seq_one_letter_code
_entity_poly.pdbx_strand_id
1 'polypeptide(L)'
;LGPISGILVLGGDVLKGILGAMIGLWLGGSQIAPWCGLAVIIGHNWPLQFKFKGGKGIAASLGTIIVLVPKTLLVLAPIWFLFLFIFGFVSLSSLAAAFALPFSCFLFYPQERSLLLYGVIVFILAVYRHRANIQRIISGTENKVFAKKIKEEEK
;
A
#
# COMPACT_ATOMS: atom_id res chain seq x y z
N LEU A 1 6.32 10.58 -18.59
CA LEU A 1 4.86 10.81 -18.43
C LEU A 1 4.53 11.97 -17.46
N GLY A 2 5.48 12.43 -16.62
CA GLY A 2 5.29 13.62 -15.78
C GLY A 2 4.44 13.37 -14.52
N PRO A 3 4.34 14.36 -13.62
CA PRO A 3 3.66 14.23 -12.33
C PRO A 3 2.14 14.03 -12.45
N ILE A 4 1.49 14.66 -13.43
CA ILE A 4 0.04 14.59 -13.63
C ILE A 4 -0.41 13.15 -13.93
N SER A 5 0.29 12.47 -14.84
CA SER A 5 0.00 11.07 -15.18
C SER A 5 0.18 10.15 -13.97
N GLY A 6 1.16 10.42 -13.11
CA GLY A 6 1.38 9.67 -11.88
C GLY A 6 0.21 9.81 -10.89
N ILE A 7 -0.30 11.02 -10.73
CA ILE A 7 -1.46 11.30 -9.85
C ILE A 7 -2.72 10.59 -10.37
N LEU A 8 -2.98 10.65 -11.69
CA LEU A 8 -4.14 10.00 -12.28
C LEU A 8 -4.11 8.48 -12.10
N VAL A 9 -2.95 7.85 -12.33
CA VAL A 9 -2.78 6.40 -12.11
C VAL A 9 -2.94 6.05 -10.63
N LEU A 10 -2.38 6.85 -9.73
CA LEU A 10 -2.53 6.66 -8.29
C LEU A 10 -4.00 6.75 -7.86
N GLY A 11 -4.72 7.76 -8.36
CA GLY A 11 -6.15 7.93 -8.10
C GLY A 11 -6.97 6.74 -8.62
N GLY A 12 -6.70 6.26 -9.83
CA GLY A 12 -7.36 5.07 -10.38
C GLY A 12 -7.07 3.80 -9.58
N ASP A 13 -5.84 3.65 -9.10
CA ASP A 13 -5.45 2.51 -8.26
C ASP A 13 -6.12 2.52 -6.89
N VAL A 14 -6.27 3.69 -6.28
CA VAL A 14 -7.04 3.86 -5.03
C VAL A 14 -8.52 3.58 -5.28
N LEU A 15 -9.08 4.14 -6.35
CA LEU A 15 -10.52 4.03 -6.66
C LEU A 15 -10.95 2.58 -6.85
N LYS A 16 -10.21 1.75 -7.59
CA LYS A 16 -10.56 0.33 -7.71
C LYS A 16 -10.51 -0.42 -6.37
N GLY A 17 -9.62 -0.03 -5.47
CA GLY A 17 -9.54 -0.59 -4.12
C GLY A 17 -10.79 -0.27 -3.30
N ILE A 18 -11.23 1.00 -3.37
CA ILE A 18 -12.48 1.47 -2.76
C ILE A 18 -13.66 0.69 -3.33
N LEU A 19 -13.79 0.64 -4.66
CA LEU A 19 -14.89 -0.06 -5.34
C LEU A 19 -14.94 -1.54 -4.99
N GLY A 20 -13.80 -2.24 -4.98
CA GLY A 20 -13.76 -3.66 -4.62
C GLY A 20 -14.21 -3.93 -3.19
N ALA A 21 -13.79 -3.09 -2.24
CA ALA A 21 -14.22 -3.21 -0.85
C ALA A 21 -15.71 -2.87 -0.68
N MET A 22 -16.21 -1.82 -1.35
CA MET A 22 -17.62 -1.45 -1.32
C MET A 22 -18.54 -2.52 -1.91
N ILE A 23 -18.14 -3.11 -3.05
CA ILE A 23 -18.88 -4.22 -3.65
C ILE A 23 -18.94 -5.41 -2.68
N GLY A 24 -17.81 -5.73 -2.03
CA GLY A 24 -17.78 -6.80 -1.03
C GLY A 24 -18.69 -6.52 0.17
N LEU A 25 -18.75 -5.28 0.65
CA LEU A 25 -19.69 -4.86 1.70
C LEU A 25 -21.14 -5.02 1.26
N TRP A 26 -21.45 -4.65 0.01
CA TRP A 26 -22.81 -4.76 -0.53
C TRP A 26 -23.24 -6.22 -0.73
N LEU A 27 -22.34 -7.10 -1.17
CA LEU A 27 -22.65 -8.51 -1.44
C LEU A 27 -22.75 -9.39 -0.19
N GLY A 28 -21.95 -9.13 0.84
CA GLY A 28 -21.92 -9.98 2.03
C GLY A 28 -21.35 -9.34 3.28
N GLY A 29 -21.42 -8.02 3.37
CA GLY A 29 -21.07 -7.26 4.57
C GLY A 29 -19.61 -7.42 5.00
N SER A 30 -19.38 -7.26 6.29
CA SER A 30 -18.04 -7.27 6.92
C SER A 30 -17.31 -8.60 6.82
N GLN A 31 -18.01 -9.70 6.53
CA GLN A 31 -17.39 -11.02 6.38
C GLN A 31 -16.74 -11.21 5.01
N ILE A 32 -17.38 -10.72 3.94
CA ILE A 32 -16.91 -10.92 2.56
C ILE A 32 -16.00 -9.77 2.10
N ALA A 33 -16.30 -8.54 2.53
CA ALA A 33 -15.59 -7.34 2.07
C ALA A 33 -14.05 -7.39 2.17
N PRO A 34 -13.44 -7.93 3.24
CA PRO A 34 -11.98 -8.00 3.33
C PRO A 34 -11.36 -8.92 2.27
N TRP A 35 -12.04 -10.02 1.93
CA TRP A 35 -11.60 -10.96 0.90
C TRP A 35 -11.74 -10.37 -0.51
N CYS A 36 -12.81 -9.62 -0.78
CA CYS A 36 -12.94 -8.86 -2.03
C CYS A 36 -11.84 -7.79 -2.16
N GLY A 37 -11.53 -7.07 -1.06
CA GLY A 37 -10.42 -6.13 -1.03
C GLY A 37 -9.07 -6.80 -1.34
N LEU A 38 -8.80 -7.96 -0.74
CA LEU A 38 -7.60 -8.75 -1.05
C LEU A 38 -7.56 -9.20 -2.51
N ALA A 39 -8.68 -9.63 -3.08
CA ALA A 39 -8.76 -10.02 -4.48
C ALA A 39 -8.37 -8.85 -5.42
N VAL A 40 -8.79 -7.62 -5.12
CA VAL A 40 -8.37 -6.43 -5.87
C VAL A 40 -6.88 -6.16 -5.73
N ILE A 41 -6.32 -6.26 -4.52
CA ILE A 41 -4.89 -6.04 -4.28
C ILE A 41 -4.06 -7.09 -5.05
N ILE A 42 -4.46 -8.36 -4.98
CA ILE A 42 -3.82 -9.46 -5.71
C ILE A 42 -3.92 -9.24 -7.22
N GLY A 43 -5.11 -8.91 -7.73
CA GLY A 43 -5.32 -8.60 -9.15
C GLY A 43 -4.49 -7.43 -9.65
N HIS A 44 -4.23 -6.41 -8.83
CA HIS A 44 -3.32 -5.32 -9.20
C HIS A 44 -1.84 -5.71 -9.14
N ASN A 45 -1.45 -6.57 -8.20
CA ASN A 45 -0.08 -7.04 -8.06
C ASN A 45 0.31 -7.99 -9.20
N TRP A 46 -0.64 -8.81 -9.65
CA TRP A 46 -0.46 -9.82 -10.70
C TRP A 46 -1.63 -9.82 -11.69
N PRO A 47 -1.79 -8.74 -12.48
CA PRO A 47 -2.86 -8.62 -13.45
C PRO A 47 -2.65 -9.59 -14.61
N LEU A 48 -3.74 -10.27 -15.01
CA LEU A 48 -3.74 -11.24 -16.11
C LEU A 48 -3.31 -10.58 -17.44
N GLN A 49 -3.76 -9.34 -17.67
CA GLN A 49 -3.51 -8.57 -18.88
C GLN A 49 -2.02 -8.28 -19.11
N PHE A 50 -1.22 -8.23 -18.03
CA PHE A 50 0.22 -7.96 -18.10
C PHE A 50 1.06 -9.19 -17.73
N LYS A 51 0.56 -10.40 -18.03
CA LYS A 51 1.27 -11.67 -17.78
C LYS A 51 1.72 -11.80 -16.32
N PHE A 52 0.84 -11.41 -15.39
CA PHE A 52 1.09 -11.41 -13.94
C PHE A 52 2.25 -10.49 -13.49
N LYS A 53 2.64 -9.50 -14.30
CA LYS A 53 3.63 -8.47 -13.95
C LYS A 53 2.95 -7.15 -13.65
N GLY A 54 2.55 -6.95 -12.40
CA GLY A 54 1.86 -5.74 -11.94
C GLY A 54 2.66 -4.88 -10.97
N GLY A 55 1.93 -3.97 -10.30
CA GLY A 55 2.47 -3.03 -9.33
C GLY A 55 2.80 -3.65 -7.97
N LYS A 56 2.96 -2.80 -6.96
CA LYS A 56 3.23 -3.21 -5.57
C LYS A 56 1.99 -3.23 -4.67
N GLY A 57 0.87 -2.70 -5.16
CA GLY A 57 -0.41 -2.79 -4.44
C GLY A 57 -0.63 -1.79 -3.33
N ILE A 58 0.30 -0.86 -3.08
CA ILE A 58 0.15 0.12 -2.00
C ILE A 58 -1.05 1.05 -2.21
N ALA A 59 -1.22 1.62 -3.41
CA ALA A 59 -2.36 2.49 -3.72
C ALA A 59 -3.69 1.74 -3.69
N ALA A 60 -3.73 0.52 -4.24
CA ALA A 60 -4.92 -0.34 -4.15
C ALA A 60 -5.26 -0.71 -2.70
N SER A 61 -4.25 -1.02 -1.89
CA SER A 61 -4.42 -1.33 -0.46
C SER A 61 -4.90 -0.12 0.33
N LEU A 62 -4.43 1.09 0.00
CA LEU A 62 -4.94 2.32 0.60
C LEU A 62 -6.44 2.48 0.33
N GLY A 63 -6.87 2.23 -0.90
CA GLY A 63 -8.29 2.26 -1.27
C GLY A 63 -9.15 1.29 -0.46
N THR A 64 -8.69 0.04 -0.28
CA THR A 64 -9.41 -0.95 0.52
C THR A 64 -9.37 -0.61 2.02
N ILE A 65 -8.27 -0.05 2.54
CA ILE A 65 -8.13 0.41 3.94
C ILE A 65 -9.12 1.53 4.25
N ILE A 66 -9.30 2.50 3.34
CA ILE A 66 -10.24 3.62 3.51
C ILE A 66 -11.67 3.11 3.76
N VAL A 67 -12.06 2.02 3.09
CA VAL A 67 -13.41 1.47 3.21
C VAL A 67 -13.53 0.51 4.39
N LEU A 68 -12.57 -0.40 4.56
CA LEU A 68 -12.68 -1.51 5.51
C LEU A 68 -12.27 -1.13 6.93
N VAL A 69 -11.20 -0.37 7.07
CA VAL A 69 -10.56 -0.06 8.36
C VAL A 69 -10.09 1.39 8.45
N PRO A 70 -10.95 2.39 8.19
CA PRO A 70 -10.56 3.80 8.08
C PRO A 70 -9.84 4.35 9.33
N LYS A 71 -10.22 3.87 10.54
CA LYS A 71 -9.58 4.32 11.79
C LYS A 71 -8.09 4.01 11.84
N THR A 72 -7.64 2.96 11.15
CA THR A 72 -6.20 2.61 11.10
C THR A 72 -5.36 3.70 10.44
N LEU A 73 -5.93 4.49 9.53
CA LEU A 73 -5.21 5.58 8.85
C LEU A 73 -4.64 6.63 9.82
N LEU A 74 -5.25 6.79 11.00
CA LEU A 74 -4.73 7.64 12.08
C LEU A 74 -3.35 7.20 12.58
N VAL A 75 -2.99 5.93 12.38
CA VAL A 75 -1.69 5.36 12.73
C VAL A 75 -0.81 5.20 11.48
N LEU A 76 -1.38 4.69 10.39
CA LEU A 76 -0.61 4.38 9.18
C LEU A 76 -0.05 5.63 8.50
N ALA A 77 -0.84 6.70 8.38
CA ALA A 77 -0.39 7.91 7.69
C ALA A 77 0.76 8.60 8.44
N PRO A 78 0.68 8.84 9.77
CA PRO A 78 1.81 9.39 10.52
C PRO A 78 3.07 8.53 10.41
N ILE A 79 2.97 7.19 10.53
CA ILE A 79 4.12 6.30 10.38
C ILE A 79 4.73 6.41 8.99
N TRP A 80 3.89 6.43 7.95
CA TRP A 80 4.37 6.57 6.58
C TRP A 80 5.12 7.89 6.36
N PHE A 81 4.54 9.02 6.78
CA PHE A 81 5.18 10.32 6.65
C PHE A 81 6.45 10.43 7.49
N LEU A 82 6.44 9.92 8.72
CA LEU A 82 7.60 9.90 9.61
C LEU A 82 8.79 9.17 8.96
N PHE A 83 8.56 7.96 8.46
CA PHE A 83 9.60 7.19 7.78
C PHE A 83 10.05 7.85 6.46
N LEU A 84 9.12 8.50 5.75
CA LEU A 84 9.46 9.19 4.51
C LEU A 84 10.39 10.37 4.79
N PHE A 85 10.08 11.20 5.78
CA PHE A 85 10.87 12.38 6.09
C PHE A 85 12.21 12.04 6.76
N ILE A 86 12.27 11.00 7.58
CA ILE A 86 13.53 10.56 8.23
C ILE A 86 14.47 9.90 7.22
N PHE A 87 13.98 8.94 6.43
CA PHE A 87 14.84 8.10 5.59
C PHE A 87 14.85 8.48 4.11
N GLY A 88 13.83 9.18 3.63
CA GLY A 88 13.67 9.58 2.23
C GLY A 88 13.25 8.45 1.29
N PHE A 89 12.92 7.25 1.78
CA PHE A 89 12.54 6.10 0.96
C PHE A 89 11.03 5.83 1.01
N VAL A 90 10.34 5.97 -0.13
CA VAL A 90 8.90 5.64 -0.24
C VAL A 90 8.63 4.17 0.06
N SER A 91 9.50 3.28 -0.43
CA SER A 91 9.39 1.84 -0.24
C SER A 91 9.46 1.43 1.23
N LEU A 92 10.42 2.01 1.99
CA LEU A 92 10.55 1.77 3.41
C LEU A 92 9.35 2.30 4.20
N SER A 93 8.89 3.51 3.84
CA SER A 93 7.72 4.14 4.45
C SER A 93 6.46 3.30 4.28
N SER A 94 6.25 2.78 3.07
CA SER A 94 5.13 1.88 2.76
C SER A 94 5.22 0.55 3.51
N LEU A 95 6.42 -0.02 3.70
CA LEU A 95 6.62 -1.22 4.50
C LEU A 95 6.34 -0.98 5.99
N ALA A 96 6.80 0.14 6.54
CA ALA A 96 6.55 0.52 7.93
C ALA A 96 5.05 0.70 8.20
N ALA A 97 4.34 1.40 7.31
CA ALA A 97 2.88 1.52 7.40
C ALA A 97 2.20 0.15 7.25
N ALA A 98 2.60 -0.67 6.28
CA ALA A 98 2.03 -2.01 6.12
C ALA A 98 2.25 -2.90 7.35
N PHE A 99 3.41 -2.80 8.01
CA PHE A 99 3.69 -3.51 9.26
C PHE A 99 2.79 -3.06 10.41
N ALA A 100 2.49 -1.77 10.51
CA ALA A 100 1.60 -1.22 11.54
C ALA A 100 0.11 -1.55 11.32
N LEU A 101 -0.28 -1.96 10.11
CA LEU A 101 -1.67 -2.27 9.75
C LEU A 101 -2.30 -3.36 10.64
N PRO A 102 -1.75 -4.59 10.77
CA PRO A 102 -2.35 -5.62 11.62
C PRO A 102 -2.50 -5.18 13.08
N PHE A 103 -1.51 -4.47 13.64
CA PHE A 103 -1.59 -3.94 15.00
C PHE A 103 -2.68 -2.87 15.14
N SER A 104 -2.83 -2.00 14.14
CA SER A 104 -3.89 -0.99 14.12
C SER A 104 -5.27 -1.63 13.96
N CYS A 105 -5.40 -2.69 13.17
CA CYS A 105 -6.63 -3.48 13.06
C CYS A 105 -6.98 -4.10 14.43
N PHE A 106 -6.01 -4.71 15.10
CA PHE A 106 -6.21 -5.26 16.45
C PHE A 106 -6.64 -4.20 17.47
N LEU A 107 -6.04 -3.00 17.40
CA LEU A 107 -6.33 -1.90 18.33
C LEU A 107 -7.74 -1.31 18.11
N PHE A 108 -8.11 -1.02 16.87
CA PHE A 108 -9.37 -0.30 16.57
C PHE A 108 -10.56 -1.20 16.27
N TYR A 109 -10.32 -2.46 15.92
CA TYR A 109 -11.34 -3.45 15.53
C TYR A 109 -11.09 -4.80 16.22
N PRO A 110 -10.95 -4.86 17.55
CA PRO A 110 -10.46 -6.04 18.27
C PRO A 110 -11.34 -7.30 18.12
N GLN A 111 -12.63 -7.12 17.83
CA GLN A 111 -13.58 -8.23 17.67
C GLN A 111 -13.68 -8.76 16.23
N GLU A 112 -13.13 -8.02 15.25
CA GLU A 112 -13.27 -8.32 13.82
C GLU A 112 -12.08 -9.14 13.31
N ARG A 113 -12.09 -10.45 13.58
CA ARG A 113 -10.98 -11.36 13.20
C ARG A 113 -10.67 -11.34 11.70
N SER A 114 -11.68 -11.15 10.84
CA SER A 114 -11.51 -11.05 9.39
C SER A 114 -10.65 -9.83 9.00
N LEU A 115 -10.82 -8.69 9.68
CA LEU A 115 -10.05 -7.47 9.43
C LEU A 115 -8.60 -7.58 9.91
N LEU A 116 -8.38 -8.31 11.01
CA LEU A 116 -7.02 -8.64 11.47
C LEU A 116 -6.30 -9.53 10.45
N LEU A 117 -6.95 -10.62 10.00
CA LEU A 117 -6.39 -11.51 8.98
C LEU A 117 -6.12 -10.77 7.67
N TYR A 118 -7.05 -9.92 7.24
CA TYR A 118 -6.85 -9.00 6.12
C TYR A 118 -5.58 -8.15 6.30
N GLY A 119 -5.40 -7.50 7.44
CA GLY A 119 -4.23 -6.66 7.72
C GLY A 119 -2.91 -7.44 7.66
N VAL A 120 -2.90 -8.66 8.21
CA VAL A 120 -1.73 -9.56 8.16
C VAL A 120 -1.41 -9.96 6.71
N ILE A 121 -2.42 -10.34 5.91
CA ILE A 121 -2.21 -10.73 4.52
C ILE A 121 -1.71 -9.54 3.69
N VAL A 122 -2.29 -8.35 3.87
CA VAL A 122 -1.83 -7.12 3.20
C VAL A 122 -0.37 -6.83 3.54
N PHE A 123 0.03 -6.98 4.81
CA PHE A 123 1.42 -6.83 5.22
C PHE A 123 2.35 -7.82 4.50
N ILE A 124 2.00 -9.11 4.49
CA ILE A 124 2.78 -10.15 3.82
C ILE A 124 2.91 -9.86 2.32
N LEU A 125 1.82 -9.47 1.66
CA LEU A 125 1.82 -9.08 0.25
C LEU A 125 2.73 -7.87 0.01
N ALA A 126 2.68 -6.86 0.88
CA ALA A 126 3.53 -5.68 0.78
C ALA A 126 5.02 -6.06 0.88
N VAL A 127 5.40 -6.89 1.85
CA VAL A 127 6.77 -7.41 2.00
C VAL A 127 7.22 -8.15 0.75
N TYR A 128 6.41 -9.09 0.26
CA TYR A 128 6.74 -9.87 -0.93
C TYR A 128 6.96 -9.01 -2.17
N ARG A 129 6.10 -8.00 -2.38
CA ARG A 129 6.21 -7.07 -3.53
C ARG A 129 7.36 -6.08 -3.39
N HIS A 130 7.84 -5.81 -2.18
CA HIS A 130 8.95 -4.89 -1.92
C HIS A 130 10.30 -5.58 -1.78
N ARG A 131 10.42 -6.91 -1.92
CA ARG A 131 11.70 -7.63 -1.79
C ARG A 131 12.86 -7.02 -2.58
N ALA A 132 12.61 -6.58 -3.81
CA ALA A 132 13.63 -5.93 -4.65
C ALA A 132 14.02 -4.55 -4.12
N ASN A 133 13.09 -3.80 -3.52
CA ASN A 133 13.40 -2.54 -2.86
C ASN A 133 14.19 -2.75 -1.58
N ILE A 134 13.85 -3.78 -0.80
CA ILE A 134 14.61 -4.12 0.41
C ILE A 134 16.06 -4.43 0.03
N GLN A 135 16.27 -5.22 -1.03
CA GLN A 135 17.62 -5.47 -1.57
C GLN A 135 18.32 -4.17 -1.99
N ARG A 136 17.63 -3.28 -2.70
CA ARG A 136 18.19 -1.97 -3.11
C ARG A 136 18.53 -1.07 -1.93
N ILE A 137 17.74 -1.08 -0.86
CA ILE A 137 18.02 -0.33 0.38
C ILE A 137 19.30 -0.87 1.01
N ILE A 138 19.40 -2.20 1.15
CA ILE A 138 20.59 -2.86 1.72
C ILE A 138 21.84 -2.57 0.88
N SER A 139 21.72 -2.57 -0.46
CA SER A 139 22.82 -2.25 -1.36
C SER A 139 23.07 -0.74 -1.54
N GLY A 140 22.29 0.14 -0.89
CA GLY A 140 22.43 1.59 -1.02
C GLY A 140 22.04 2.17 -2.40
N THR A 141 21.30 1.43 -3.23
CA THR A 141 20.91 1.83 -4.61
C THR A 141 19.43 2.22 -4.75
N GLU A 142 18.66 2.21 -3.64
CA GLU A 142 17.27 2.65 -3.66
C GLU A 142 17.19 4.18 -3.80
N ASN A 143 16.24 4.64 -4.62
CA ASN A 143 16.04 6.06 -4.87
C ASN A 143 15.49 6.77 -3.63
N LYS A 144 16.13 7.88 -3.23
CA LYS A 144 15.64 8.80 -2.21
C LYS A 144 14.80 9.90 -2.86
N VAL A 145 13.65 10.23 -2.26
CA VAL A 145 12.77 11.29 -2.72
C VAL A 145 13.41 12.67 -2.57
N PHE A 146 14.17 12.88 -1.49
CA PHE A 146 14.78 14.16 -1.15
C PHE A 146 16.26 14.28 -1.55
N ALA A 147 16.81 13.34 -2.33
CA ALA A 147 18.19 13.48 -2.80
C ALA A 147 18.28 14.67 -3.77
N LYS A 148 19.01 15.74 -3.36
CA LYS A 148 19.40 16.85 -4.24
C LYS A 148 20.05 16.29 -5.50
N LYS A 149 19.58 16.71 -6.68
CA LYS A 149 20.40 16.69 -7.90
C LYS A 149 21.56 17.67 -7.70
N ILE A 150 22.67 17.20 -7.14
CA ILE A 150 23.95 17.91 -7.27
C ILE A 150 24.59 17.35 -8.54
N LYS A 151 24.34 18.01 -9.67
CA LYS A 151 25.18 18.00 -10.89
C LYS A 151 24.47 18.78 -12.00
N GLU A 152 24.81 20.06 -12.12
CA GLU A 152 24.86 20.84 -13.37
C GLU A 152 25.46 22.24 -13.08
N GLU A 153 26.63 22.30 -12.44
CA GLU A 153 27.50 23.50 -12.42
C GLU A 153 28.98 23.05 -12.48
N GLU A 154 29.30 22.18 -13.44
CA GLU A 154 30.68 21.96 -13.91
C GLU A 154 30.61 21.71 -15.43
N LYS A 155 30.25 22.76 -16.18
CA LYS A 155 30.52 22.88 -17.61
C LYS A 155 30.74 24.34 -17.96
#